data_AF-A0A7C1JHJ0-F1
#
_entry.id   AF-A0A7C1JHJ0-F1
#
_cell.length_a   1.000
_cell.length_b   1.000
_cell.length_c   1.000
_cell.angle_alpha   90.00
_cell.angle_beta   90.00
_cell.angle_gamma   90.00
#
_symmetry.space_group_name_H-M   'P 1'
#
loop_
_entity.id
_entity.type
_entity.pdbx_description
1 polymer ?
#
loop_
_entity_poly.entity_id
_entity_poly.type
_entity_poly.pdbx_seq_one_letter_code
_entity_poly.pdbx_strand_id
1 'polypeptide(L)'
;MALGAGGIARGALAQDKPVEMTIAKWTGAPSPTNDQIKQIAVKLTEKAIEGLGGMKRFVKQGDVVWVKPNIAWDRSPEQAANTNPEVVATLIRLCFEAGAKRVKVGDNPVHQA
;
A
#
# COMPACT_ATOMS: atom_id res chain seq x y z
N MET A 1 0.98 -6.05 -44.13
CA MET A 1 1.09 -6.38 -42.69
C MET A 1 1.42 -5.11 -41.94
N ALA A 2 0.42 -4.50 -41.29
CA ALA A 2 0.64 -3.32 -40.46
C ALA A 2 0.99 -3.76 -39.04
N LEU A 3 2.21 -3.43 -38.60
CA LEU A 3 2.63 -3.57 -37.20
C LEU A 3 1.76 -2.64 -36.34
N GLY A 4 0.91 -3.22 -35.51
CA GLY A 4 0.11 -2.48 -34.55
C GLY A 4 1.00 -1.73 -33.58
N ALA A 5 0.79 -0.43 -33.49
CA ALA A 5 1.34 0.40 -32.42
C ALA A 5 0.75 -0.10 -31.09
N GLY A 6 1.48 -1.00 -30.44
CA GLY A 6 1.18 -1.46 -29.10
C GLY A 6 1.07 -0.26 -28.18
N GLY A 7 -0.13 -0.03 -27.66
CA GLY A 7 -0.47 1.13 -26.86
C GLY A 7 0.51 1.31 -25.70
N ILE A 8 1.18 2.46 -25.69
CA ILE A 8 1.86 2.98 -24.51
C ILE A 8 0.81 2.99 -23.40
N ALA A 9 1.03 2.17 -22.37
CA ALA A 9 0.18 2.11 -21.20
C ALA A 9 -0.02 3.55 -20.70
N ARG A 10 -1.25 4.06 -20.79
CA ARG A 10 -1.61 5.36 -20.22
C ARG A 10 -1.22 5.29 -18.74
N GLY A 11 -0.14 5.97 -18.36
CA GLY A 11 0.26 6.10 -16.97
C GLY A 11 -0.94 6.59 -16.16
N ALA A 12 -1.16 6.00 -14.99
CA ALA A 12 -2.15 6.48 -14.05
C ALA A 12 -1.77 7.92 -13.66
N LEU A 13 -2.30 8.91 -14.38
CA LEU A 13 -2.23 10.29 -13.95
C LEU A 13 -3.00 10.38 -12.63
N ALA A 14 -2.29 10.72 -11.56
CA ALA A 14 -2.88 11.12 -10.29
C ALA A 14 -3.84 12.29 -10.55
N GLN A 15 -5.00 12.30 -9.89
CA GLN A 15 -5.99 13.36 -10.10
C GLN A 15 -5.43 14.77 -9.85
N ASP A 16 -5.97 15.75 -10.57
CA ASP A 16 -5.45 17.13 -10.73
C ASP A 16 -5.31 17.96 -9.43
N LYS A 17 -5.89 17.53 -8.31
CA LYS A 17 -5.72 18.21 -7.02
C LYS A 17 -4.52 17.63 -6.27
N PRO A 18 -3.57 18.43 -5.75
CA PRO A 18 -2.52 17.90 -4.89
C PRO A 18 -3.11 17.14 -3.70
N VAL A 19 -2.57 15.97 -3.39
CA VAL A 19 -2.88 15.29 -2.13
C VAL A 19 -2.00 15.94 -1.07
N GLU A 20 -2.62 16.53 -0.06
CA GLU A 20 -1.89 17.02 1.11
C GLU A 20 -1.49 15.82 2.01
N MET A 21 -1.30 16.07 3.30
CA MET A 21 -1.01 15.03 4.29
C MET A 21 -2.30 14.57 4.98
N THR A 22 -2.41 13.27 5.23
CA THR A 22 -3.41 12.70 6.15
C THR A 22 -2.71 12.08 7.35
N ILE A 23 -3.32 12.18 8.53
CA ILE A 23 -2.83 11.54 9.74
C ILE A 23 -4.00 10.80 10.38
N ALA A 24 -3.92 9.47 10.45
CA ALA A 24 -4.80 8.65 11.25
C ALA A 24 -4.12 8.35 12.59
N LYS A 25 -4.77 8.70 13.70
CA LYS A 25 -4.24 8.50 15.06
C LYS A 25 -5.10 7.51 15.83
N TRP A 26 -4.44 6.54 16.48
CA TRP A 26 -5.10 5.63 17.41
C TRP A 26 -5.31 6.32 18.77
N THR A 27 -6.49 6.15 19.37
CA THR A 27 -6.86 6.75 20.67
C THR A 27 -7.18 5.69 21.74
N GLY A 28 -6.79 4.44 21.53
CA GLY A 28 -7.00 3.35 22.49
C GLY A 28 -5.87 3.20 23.51
N ALA A 29 -5.75 2.01 24.11
CA ALA A 29 -4.81 1.72 25.19
C ALA A 29 -3.34 2.08 24.84
N PRO A 30 -2.55 2.59 25.81
CA PRO A 30 -1.17 3.08 25.58
C PRO A 30 -0.16 1.98 25.27
N SER A 31 -0.48 0.71 25.50
CA SER A 31 0.39 -0.44 25.21
C SER A 31 -0.46 -1.60 24.69
N PRO A 32 -0.82 -1.58 23.39
CA PRO A 32 -1.62 -2.63 22.79
C PRO A 32 -0.84 -3.96 22.73
N THR A 33 -1.55 -5.08 22.85
CA THR A 33 -0.99 -6.41 22.58
C THR A 33 -0.65 -6.57 21.11
N ASN A 34 0.13 -7.59 20.75
CA ASN A 34 0.47 -7.86 19.35
C ASN A 34 -0.77 -8.04 18.45
N ASP A 35 -1.81 -8.71 18.94
CA ASP A 35 -3.05 -8.87 18.18
C ASP A 35 -3.81 -7.55 18.02
N GLN A 36 -3.78 -6.69 19.04
CA GLN A 36 -4.33 -5.34 18.93
C GLN A 36 -3.53 -4.51 17.92
N ILE A 37 -2.20 -4.62 17.91
CA ILE A 37 -1.33 -3.92 16.93
C ILE A 37 -1.71 -4.31 15.50
N LYS A 38 -1.96 -5.59 15.22
CA LYS A 38 -2.42 -6.03 13.89
C LYS A 38 -3.71 -5.32 13.48
N GLN A 39 -4.70 -5.28 14.37
CA GLN A 39 -5.98 -4.61 14.10
C GLN A 39 -5.83 -3.08 13.96
N ILE A 40 -4.97 -2.47 14.75
CA ILE A 40 -4.67 -1.04 14.69
C ILE A 40 -4.02 -0.71 13.34
N ALA A 41 -3.06 -1.52 12.89
CA ALA A 41 -2.38 -1.32 11.62
C ALA A 41 -3.36 -1.33 10.43
N VAL A 42 -4.31 -2.27 10.39
CA VAL A 42 -5.37 -2.32 9.38
C VAL A 42 -6.21 -1.04 9.42
N LYS A 43 -6.79 -0.71 10.58
CA LYS A 43 -7.71 0.43 10.73
C LYS A 43 -7.06 1.77 10.41
N LEU A 44 -5.83 1.99 10.87
CA LEU A 44 -5.10 3.23 10.59
C LEU A 44 -4.74 3.35 9.11
N THR A 45 -4.37 2.24 8.46
CA THR A 45 -4.09 2.23 7.02
C THR A 45 -5.34 2.58 6.22
N GLU A 46 -6.48 1.97 6.53
CA GLU A 46 -7.77 2.30 5.88
C GLU A 46 -8.13 3.78 6.07
N LYS A 47 -8.08 4.27 7.31
CA LYS A 47 -8.41 5.68 7.61
C LYS A 47 -7.46 6.66 6.94
N ALA A 48 -6.17 6.33 6.87
CA ALA A 48 -5.21 7.14 6.12
C ALA A 48 -5.58 7.17 4.64
N ILE A 49 -5.77 6.01 3.99
CA ILE A 49 -6.12 5.96 2.55
C ILE A 49 -7.46 6.66 2.26
N GLU A 50 -8.46 6.51 3.12
CA GLU A 50 -9.73 7.25 3.04
C GLU A 50 -9.47 8.77 3.06
N GLY A 51 -8.64 9.25 3.99
CA GLY A 51 -8.27 10.67 4.07
C GLY A 51 -7.50 11.20 2.85
N LEU A 52 -6.81 10.33 2.09
CA LEU A 52 -6.20 10.68 0.80
C LEU A 52 -7.20 10.73 -0.36
N GLY A 53 -8.49 10.46 -0.12
CA GLY A 53 -9.53 10.37 -1.15
C GLY A 53 -9.79 8.95 -1.66
N GLY A 54 -9.32 7.92 -0.94
CA GLY A 54 -9.57 6.51 -1.23
C GLY A 54 -8.66 5.92 -2.30
N MET A 55 -8.58 4.58 -2.34
CA MET A 55 -7.64 3.88 -3.22
C MET A 55 -7.93 4.08 -4.72
N LYS A 56 -9.21 4.26 -5.09
CA LYS A 56 -9.63 4.53 -6.48
C LYS A 56 -9.09 5.84 -7.06
N ARG A 57 -8.55 6.71 -6.21
CA ARG A 57 -7.82 7.90 -6.64
C ARG A 57 -6.49 7.54 -7.33
N PHE A 58 -5.85 6.47 -6.89
CA PHE A 58 -4.52 6.04 -7.34
C PHE A 58 -4.57 4.83 -8.27
N VAL A 59 -5.52 3.92 -8.05
CA VAL A 59 -5.65 2.65 -8.76
C VAL A 59 -6.91 2.67 -9.61
N LYS A 60 -6.75 2.35 -10.90
CA LYS A 60 -7.84 2.23 -11.88
C LYS A 60 -8.06 0.77 -12.24
N GLN A 61 -9.25 0.50 -12.79
CA GLN A 61 -9.60 -0.85 -13.21
C GLN A 61 -8.63 -1.36 -14.28
N GLY A 62 -8.07 -2.55 -14.05
CA GLY A 62 -7.11 -3.17 -14.96
C GLY A 62 -5.64 -2.88 -14.66
N ASP A 63 -5.34 -1.99 -13.70
CA ASP A 63 -3.96 -1.59 -13.39
C ASP A 63 -3.11 -2.76 -12.88
N VAL A 64 -1.82 -2.70 -13.21
CA VAL A 64 -0.78 -3.53 -12.58
C VAL A 64 -0.03 -2.65 -11.59
N VAL A 65 -0.23 -2.91 -10.30
CA VAL A 65 0.29 -2.08 -9.20
C VAL A 65 1.56 -2.70 -8.61
N TRP A 66 2.56 -1.88 -8.32
CA TRP A 66 3.74 -2.28 -7.54
C TRP A 66 3.66 -1.68 -6.13
N VAL A 67 3.66 -2.54 -5.12
CA VAL A 67 3.76 -2.15 -3.72
C VAL A 67 5.21 -2.34 -3.28
N LYS A 68 5.87 -1.22 -2.93
CA LYS A 68 7.26 -1.21 -2.45
C LYS A 68 7.30 -0.99 -0.93
N PRO A 69 7.14 -2.04 -0.10
CA PRO A 69 7.32 -1.90 1.34
C PRO A 69 8.79 -1.62 1.67
N ASN A 70 9.10 -1.32 2.93
CA ASN A 70 10.45 -1.42 3.47
C ASN A 70 10.60 -2.83 4.06
N ILE A 71 11.36 -3.72 3.42
CA ILE A 71 11.64 -5.10 3.86
C ILE A 71 13.14 -5.40 3.81
N ALA A 72 13.94 -4.51 4.40
CA ALA A 72 15.40 -4.54 4.27
C ALA A 72 16.12 -5.49 5.24
N TRP A 73 15.45 -5.98 6.28
CA TRP A 73 16.08 -6.70 7.40
C TRP A 73 15.42 -8.04 7.72
N ASP A 74 16.20 -9.06 8.09
CA ASP A 74 15.69 -10.31 8.66
C ASP A 74 15.31 -10.10 10.13
N ARG A 75 14.09 -9.58 10.35
CA ARG A 75 13.59 -9.16 11.66
C ARG A 75 12.13 -9.56 11.82
N SER A 76 11.76 -9.92 13.05
CA SER A 76 10.36 -10.22 13.35
C SER A 76 9.51 -8.95 13.35
N PRO A 77 8.20 -9.02 13.07
CA PRO A 77 7.32 -7.86 13.05
C PRO A 77 7.34 -7.04 14.35
N GLU A 78 7.55 -7.70 15.50
CA GLU A 78 7.59 -7.08 16.83
C GLU A 78 8.77 -6.12 16.99
N GLN A 79 9.85 -6.31 16.22
CA GLN A 79 11.01 -5.43 16.24
C GLN A 79 10.80 -4.14 15.44
N ALA A 80 9.73 -4.06 14.64
CA ALA A 80 9.35 -2.87 13.86
C ALA A 80 10.46 -2.28 12.97
N ALA A 81 11.41 -3.10 12.52
CA ALA A 81 12.50 -2.68 11.62
C ALA A 81 12.06 -2.51 10.15
N ASN A 82 10.98 -3.22 9.77
CA ASN A 82 10.39 -3.23 8.43
C ASN A 82 8.98 -2.66 8.46
N THR A 83 8.39 -2.40 7.29
CA THR A 83 6.96 -2.09 7.18
C THR A 83 6.14 -3.23 7.78
N ASN A 84 5.18 -2.89 8.63
CA ASN A 84 4.31 -3.87 9.27
C ASN A 84 3.55 -4.70 8.21
N PRO A 85 3.52 -6.06 8.32
CA PRO A 85 2.85 -6.92 7.34
C PRO A 85 1.38 -6.59 7.08
N GLU A 86 0.64 -6.18 8.12
CA GLU A 86 -0.79 -5.85 8.01
C GLU A 86 -1.01 -4.57 7.20
N VAL A 87 -0.08 -3.61 7.25
CA VAL A 87 -0.12 -2.42 6.38
C VAL A 87 0.03 -2.85 4.92
N VAL A 88 0.99 -3.74 4.63
CA VAL A 88 1.23 -4.23 3.27
C VAL A 88 0.01 -5.01 2.76
N ALA A 89 -0.51 -5.95 3.55
CA ALA A 89 -1.68 -6.74 3.22
C ALA A 89 -2.92 -5.86 2.98
N THR A 90 -3.13 -4.86 3.83
CA THR A 90 -4.25 -3.91 3.68
C THR A 90 -4.15 -3.12 2.39
N LEU A 91 -2.95 -2.60 2.04
CA LEU A 91 -2.75 -1.88 0.78
C LEU A 91 -3.01 -2.78 -0.44
N ILE A 92 -2.54 -4.03 -0.41
CA ILE A 92 -2.79 -5.00 -1.49
C ILE A 92 -4.30 -5.24 -1.66
N ARG A 93 -5.01 -5.49 -0.56
CA ARG A 93 -6.47 -5.67 -0.59
C ARG A 93 -7.18 -4.45 -1.18
N LEU A 94 -6.85 -3.25 -0.71
CA LEU A 94 -7.44 -2.00 -1.21
C LEU A 94 -7.18 -1.79 -2.70
N CYS A 95 -5.99 -2.18 -3.20
CA CYS A 95 -5.69 -2.12 -4.64
C CYS A 95 -6.59 -3.05 -5.46
N PHE A 96 -6.80 -4.29 -5.00
CA PHE A 96 -7.71 -5.23 -5.67
C PHE A 96 -9.17 -4.76 -5.62
N GLU A 97 -9.63 -4.24 -4.48
CA GLU A 97 -10.96 -3.64 -4.33
C GLU A 97 -11.16 -2.41 -5.23
N ALA A 98 -10.09 -1.66 -5.54
CA ALA A 98 -10.11 -0.56 -6.49
C ALA A 98 -10.12 -1.03 -7.96
N GLY A 99 -9.88 -2.32 -8.22
CA GLY A 99 -9.96 -2.93 -9.56
C GLY A 99 -8.60 -3.26 -10.19
N ALA A 100 -7.50 -3.28 -9.43
CA ALA A 100 -6.22 -3.72 -9.95
C ALA A 100 -6.31 -5.15 -10.53
N LYS A 101 -5.74 -5.35 -11.72
CA LYS A 101 -5.63 -6.68 -12.35
C LYS A 101 -4.55 -7.53 -11.66
N ARG A 102 -3.49 -6.89 -11.18
CA ARG A 102 -2.36 -7.56 -10.55
C ARG A 102 -1.67 -6.60 -9.59
N VAL A 103 -1.33 -7.10 -8.41
CA VAL A 103 -0.49 -6.40 -7.44
C VAL A 103 0.80 -7.19 -7.29
N LYS A 104 1.94 -6.54 -7.47
CA LYS A 104 3.27 -7.12 -7.24
C LYS A 104 3.85 -6.46 -6.00
N VAL A 105 4.49 -7.26 -5.15
CA VAL A 105 5.17 -6.76 -3.95
C VAL A 105 6.64 -7.05 -4.12
N GLY A 106 7.48 -6.05 -3.88
CA GLY A 106 8.91 -6.24 -3.90
C GLY A 106 9.65 -5.01 -3.40
N ASP A 107 10.85 -5.26 -2.93
CA ASP A 107 11.78 -4.26 -2.44
C ASP A 107 13.20 -4.76 -2.74
N ASN A 108 14.18 -3.87 -2.58
CA ASN A 108 15.59 -4.23 -2.72
C ASN A 108 16.23 -4.26 -1.34
N PRO A 109 16.39 -5.44 -0.70
CA PRO A 109 16.96 -5.51 0.63
C PRO A 109 18.44 -5.08 0.63
N VAL A 110 18.86 -4.40 1.69
CA VAL A 110 20.27 -4.00 1.89
C VAL A 110 21.09 -5.18 2.40
N HIS A 111 20.44 -6.16 3.02
CA HIS A 111 21.05 -7.40 3.45
C HIS A 111 21.12 -8.39 2.29
N GLN A 112 22.30 -8.96 2.03
CA GLN A 112 22.43 -10.16 1.21
C GLN A 112 21.90 -11.33 2.04
N ALA A 113 20.69 -11.79 1.72
CA ALA A 113 20.17 -13.06 2.22
C ALA A 113 20.87 -14.23 1.55
#